data_AF-A0A1H1XZ07-F1
#
_entry.id   AF-A0A1H1XZ07-F1
#
_cell.length_a   1.000
_cell.length_b   1.000
_cell.length_c   1.000
_cell.angle_alpha   90.00
_cell.angle_beta   90.00
_cell.angle_gamma   90.00
#
_symmetry.space_group_name_H-M   'P 1'
#
loop_
_entity.id
_entity.type
_entity.pdbx_description
1 polymer ?
#
loop_
_entity_poly.entity_id
_entity_poly.type
_entity_poly.pdbx_seq_one_letter_code
_entity_poly.pdbx_strand_id
1 'polypeptide(L)'
;MTTTVRPDEGLAPPGRPGVGSAAPRVLAAAVSCVVVTVLLTAGAGALLDGRSAAAGGLVGGGMAAAFFLFGSATVSAATRLAPQVALVVAMSTYLLQVVAVLAVFAALTSAGLVGDTLAAGWLAAGVIAATVVWTVAQMVFTARARIPLYDLGTPRQVGAS
;
A
#
# COMPACT_ATOMS: atom_id res chain seq x y z
N MET A 1 -25.06 -51.45 -34.44
CA MET A 1 -23.96 -50.46 -34.54
C MET A 1 -24.38 -49.30 -33.67
N THR A 2 -24.03 -49.39 -32.39
CA THR A 2 -24.65 -48.62 -31.30
C THR A 2 -23.58 -47.68 -30.76
N THR A 3 -23.68 -46.40 -31.10
CA THR A 3 -22.70 -45.38 -30.72
C THR A 3 -22.93 -45.01 -29.26
N THR A 4 -22.13 -45.59 -28.36
CA THR A 4 -22.11 -45.24 -26.95
C THR A 4 -21.45 -43.87 -26.77
N VAL A 5 -22.26 -42.83 -26.55
CA VAL A 5 -21.80 -41.52 -26.09
C VAL A 5 -21.35 -41.67 -24.64
N ARG A 6 -20.08 -41.37 -24.35
CA ARG A 6 -19.45 -41.44 -23.03
C ARG A 6 -19.79 -40.16 -22.23
N PRO A 7 -20.56 -40.24 -21.12
CA PRO A 7 -21.02 -39.06 -20.39
C PRO A 7 -20.14 -38.74 -19.17
N ASP A 8 -18.83 -38.54 -19.33
CA ASP A 8 -17.94 -38.32 -18.16
C ASP A 8 -16.53 -37.80 -18.51
N GLU A 9 -16.39 -37.01 -19.58
CA GLU A 9 -15.29 -36.04 -19.60
C GLU A 9 -15.68 -34.85 -18.70
N GLY A 10 -15.54 -35.09 -17.39
CA GLY A 10 -15.60 -34.06 -16.37
C GLY A 10 -14.55 -33.00 -16.70
N LEU A 11 -15.01 -31.94 -17.36
CA LEU A 11 -14.29 -30.70 -17.56
C LEU A 11 -13.98 -30.16 -16.16
N ALA A 12 -12.82 -30.54 -15.62
CA ALA A 12 -12.32 -29.98 -14.38
C ALA A 12 -12.39 -28.45 -14.54
N PRO A 13 -13.14 -27.74 -13.68
CA PRO A 13 -13.29 -26.31 -13.84
C PRO A 13 -11.88 -25.70 -13.83
N PRO A 14 -11.52 -24.88 -14.83
CA PRO A 14 -10.20 -24.27 -14.89
C PRO A 14 -9.95 -23.57 -13.56
N GLY A 15 -8.86 -23.95 -12.90
CA GLY A 15 -8.49 -23.45 -11.58
C GLY A 15 -8.54 -21.93 -11.61
N ARG A 16 -9.53 -21.34 -10.92
CA ARG A 16 -9.68 -19.89 -10.85
C ARG A 16 -8.36 -19.34 -10.30
N PRO A 17 -7.63 -18.47 -11.03
CA PRO A 17 -6.42 -17.88 -10.50
C PRO A 17 -6.75 -17.24 -9.16
N GLY A 18 -6.10 -17.74 -8.11
CA GLY A 18 -6.48 -17.43 -6.73
C GLY A 18 -6.43 -15.93 -6.49
N VAL A 19 -7.60 -15.35 -6.18
CA VAL A 19 -7.80 -13.94 -5.78
C VAL A 19 -6.84 -13.54 -4.64
N GLY A 20 -6.39 -14.52 -3.83
CA GLY A 20 -5.42 -14.31 -2.75
C GLY A 20 -3.98 -13.96 -3.19
N SER A 21 -3.59 -14.18 -4.44
CA SER A 21 -2.19 -13.99 -4.89
C SER A 21 -1.87 -12.59 -5.41
N ALA A 22 -2.89 -11.77 -5.70
CA ALA A 22 -2.72 -10.43 -6.26
C ALA A 22 -2.40 -9.37 -5.19
N ALA A 23 -3.08 -9.42 -4.04
CA ALA A 23 -2.90 -8.46 -2.94
C ALA A 23 -1.45 -8.32 -2.42
N PRO A 24 -0.71 -9.42 -2.13
CA PRO A 24 0.68 -9.29 -1.65
C PRO A 24 1.62 -8.75 -2.74
N ARG A 25 1.35 -9.02 -4.02
CA ARG A 25 2.15 -8.49 -5.14
C ARG A 25 1.96 -6.99 -5.34
N VAL A 26 0.73 -6.50 -5.17
CA VAL A 26 0.40 -5.06 -5.20
C VAL A 26 1.13 -4.32 -4.09
N LEU A 27 1.08 -4.86 -2.86
CA LEU A 27 1.77 -4.27 -1.72
C LEU A 27 3.29 -4.24 -1.95
N ALA A 28 3.88 -5.36 -2.38
CA ALA A 28 5.32 -5.44 -2.64
C ALA A 28 5.79 -4.46 -3.73
N ALA A 29 4.99 -4.27 -4.78
CA ALA A 29 5.30 -3.33 -5.85
C ALA A 29 5.15 -1.86 -5.39
N ALA A 30 4.16 -1.54 -4.56
CA ALA A 30 4.04 -0.21 -3.97
C ALA A 30 5.19 0.11 -3.01
N VAL A 31 5.59 -0.87 -2.19
CA VAL A 31 6.74 -0.75 -1.28
C VAL A 31 8.04 -0.53 -2.05
N SER A 32 8.29 -1.28 -3.13
CA SER A 32 9.51 -1.11 -3.93
C SER A 32 9.57 0.27 -4.59
N CYS A 33 8.45 0.80 -5.09
CA CYS A 33 8.39 2.18 -5.59
C CYS A 33 8.79 3.19 -4.51
N VAL A 34 8.26 3.07 -3.30
CA VAL A 34 8.61 3.98 -2.19
C VAL A 34 10.09 3.87 -1.83
N VAL A 35 10.63 2.65 -1.70
CA VAL A 35 12.06 2.45 -1.38
C VAL A 35 12.94 3.12 -2.43
N VAL A 36 12.65 2.93 -3.72
CA VAL A 36 13.39 3.58 -4.81
C VAL A 36 13.28 5.10 -4.71
N THR A 37 12.09 5.64 -4.45
CA THR A 37 11.91 7.09 -4.27
C THR A 37 12.72 7.62 -3.11
N VAL A 38 12.67 6.98 -1.94
CA VAL A 38 13.45 7.40 -0.76
C VAL A 38 14.95 7.45 -1.09
N LEU A 39 15.47 6.40 -1.72
CA LEU A 39 16.87 6.33 -2.15
C LEU A 39 17.23 7.42 -3.18
N LEU A 40 16.34 7.71 -4.13
CA LEU A 40 16.55 8.76 -5.12
C LEU A 40 16.56 10.15 -4.48
N THR A 41 15.61 10.46 -3.57
CA THR A 41 15.63 11.73 -2.83
C THR A 41 16.86 11.86 -1.94
N ALA A 42 17.26 10.79 -1.26
CA ALA A 42 18.47 10.81 -0.43
C ALA A 42 19.75 10.99 -1.26
N GLY A 43 19.84 10.31 -2.40
CA GLY A 43 20.96 10.45 -3.34
C GLY A 43 21.03 11.84 -3.96
N ALA A 44 19.88 12.40 -4.37
CA ALA A 44 19.82 13.76 -4.88
C ALA A 44 20.24 14.79 -3.81
N GLY A 45 19.78 14.63 -2.57
CA GLY A 45 20.22 15.47 -1.45
C GLY A 45 21.71 15.35 -1.18
N ALA A 46 22.27 14.13 -1.22
CA ALA A 46 23.70 13.89 -1.05
C ALA A 46 24.55 14.63 -2.09
N LEU A 47 24.08 14.66 -3.35
CA LEU A 47 24.79 15.27 -4.47
C LEU A 47 24.70 16.80 -4.49
N LEU A 48 23.58 17.36 -4.03
CA LEU A 48 23.31 18.80 -4.12
C LEU A 48 23.77 19.56 -2.86
N ASP A 49 23.43 19.06 -1.68
CA ASP A 49 23.60 19.76 -0.40
C ASP A 49 24.40 18.95 0.64
N GLY A 50 24.89 17.76 0.26
CA GLY A 50 25.77 16.93 1.07
C GLY A 50 25.08 16.01 2.07
N ARG A 51 25.82 15.58 3.11
CA ARG A 51 25.40 14.52 4.04
C ARG A 51 24.17 14.87 4.88
N SER A 52 23.96 16.13 5.23
CA SER A 52 22.80 16.58 6.01
C SER A 52 21.50 16.49 5.21
N ALA A 53 21.57 16.73 3.90
CA ALA A 53 20.45 16.58 2.97
C ALA A 53 20.12 15.11 2.68
N ALA A 54 21.13 14.26 2.55
CA ALA A 54 20.95 12.81 2.44
C ALA A 54 20.23 12.23 3.67
N ALA A 55 20.67 12.62 4.87
CA ALA A 55 20.04 12.23 6.13
C ALA A 55 18.59 12.76 6.24
N GLY A 56 18.37 14.02 5.84
CA GLY A 56 17.06 14.64 5.65
C GLY A 56 16.11 13.75 4.86
N GLY A 57 16.50 13.43 3.63
CA GLY A 57 15.70 12.62 2.71
C GLY A 57 15.44 11.20 3.22
N LEU A 58 16.43 10.53 3.81
CA LEU A 58 16.27 9.19 4.37
C LEU A 58 15.31 9.15 5.56
N VAL A 59 15.44 10.09 6.49
CA VAL A 59 14.59 10.13 7.69
C VAL A 59 13.15 10.52 7.32
N GLY A 60 12.98 11.55 6.49
CA GLY A 60 11.65 11.95 6.02
C GLY A 60 10.96 10.84 5.22
N GLY A 61 11.67 10.25 4.26
CA GLY A 61 11.16 9.15 3.45
C GLY A 61 10.88 7.88 4.24
N GLY A 62 11.78 7.50 5.16
CA GLY A 62 11.63 6.33 6.03
C GLY A 62 10.45 6.46 6.99
N MET A 63 10.24 7.65 7.57
CA MET A 63 9.10 7.94 8.43
C MET A 63 7.77 7.76 7.68
N ALA A 64 7.67 8.34 6.48
CA ALA A 64 6.49 8.19 5.63
C ALA A 64 6.25 6.71 5.25
N ALA A 65 7.31 5.99 4.87
CA ALA A 65 7.21 4.57 4.53
C ALA A 65 6.71 3.72 5.69
N ALA A 66 7.27 3.89 6.90
CA ALA A 66 6.85 3.17 8.10
C ALA A 66 5.37 3.41 8.41
N PHE A 67 4.93 4.65 8.30
CA PHE A 67 3.55 5.05 8.52
C PHE A 67 2.57 4.39 7.54
N PHE A 68 2.89 4.41 6.24
CA PHE A 68 2.04 3.80 5.23
C PHE A 68 1.98 2.27 5.36
N LEU A 69 3.09 1.65 5.71
CA LEU A 69 3.16 0.20 5.96
C LEU A 69 2.31 -0.18 7.16
N PHE A 70 2.42 0.57 8.25
CA PHE A 70 1.62 0.37 9.47
C PHE A 70 0.12 0.56 9.21
N GLY A 71 -0.26 1.62 8.48
CA GLY A 71 -1.65 1.85 8.08
C GLY A 71 -2.21 0.70 7.24
N SER A 72 -1.43 0.23 6.28
CA SER A 72 -1.84 -0.88 5.39
C SER A 72 -1.97 -2.20 6.16
N ALA A 73 -1.06 -2.47 7.09
CA ALA A 73 -1.12 -3.65 7.96
C ALA A 73 -2.36 -3.61 8.85
N THR A 74 -2.66 -2.45 9.45
CA THR A 74 -3.81 -2.29 10.33
C THR A 74 -5.14 -2.43 9.57
N VAL A 75 -5.26 -1.84 8.37
CA VAL A 75 -6.44 -2.04 7.50
C VAL A 75 -6.56 -3.51 7.05
N SER A 76 -5.44 -4.16 6.70
CA SER A 76 -5.43 -5.58 6.35
C SER A 76 -5.84 -6.48 7.53
N ALA A 77 -5.55 -6.08 8.76
CA ALA A 77 -6.02 -6.77 9.96
C ALA A 77 -7.52 -6.49 10.21
N ALA A 78 -7.97 -5.25 10.09
CA ALA A 78 -9.36 -4.84 10.30
C ALA A 78 -10.33 -5.55 9.35
N THR A 79 -9.95 -5.64 8.07
CA THR A 79 -10.74 -6.32 7.03
C THR A 79 -10.90 -7.82 7.25
N ARG A 80 -9.99 -8.45 8.02
CA ARG A 80 -10.10 -9.87 8.41
C ARG A 80 -11.06 -10.10 9.59
N LEU A 81 -11.39 -9.08 10.37
CA LEU A 81 -12.19 -9.20 11.60
C LEU A 81 -13.68 -9.04 11.33
N ALA A 82 -14.15 -7.88 10.84
CA ALA A 82 -15.51 -7.69 10.31
C ALA A 82 -15.66 -6.30 9.63
N PRO A 83 -16.46 -6.17 8.55
CA PRO A 83 -16.65 -4.90 7.84
C PRO A 83 -17.21 -3.76 8.70
N GLN A 84 -18.01 -4.08 9.73
CA GLN A 84 -18.66 -3.10 10.60
C GLN A 84 -17.67 -2.45 11.59
N VAL A 85 -16.63 -3.18 12.03
CA VAL A 85 -15.57 -2.64 12.90
C VAL A 85 -14.51 -1.89 12.11
N ALA A 86 -14.47 -2.07 10.78
CA ALA A 86 -13.47 -1.45 9.91
C ALA A 86 -13.48 0.08 9.99
N LEU A 87 -14.64 0.71 10.19
CA LEU A 87 -14.74 2.17 10.26
C LEU A 87 -14.09 2.72 11.55
N VAL A 88 -14.40 2.11 12.71
CA VAL A 88 -13.82 2.51 14.01
C VAL A 88 -12.32 2.24 14.03
N VAL A 89 -11.89 1.09 13.49
CA VAL A 89 -10.46 0.76 13.38
C VAL A 89 -9.76 1.71 12.41
N ALA A 90 -10.37 2.05 11.27
CA ALA A 90 -9.81 3.02 10.34
C ALA A 90 -9.66 4.41 10.99
N MET A 91 -10.69 4.92 11.67
CA MET A 91 -10.64 6.21 12.37
C MET A 91 -9.61 6.20 13.50
N SER A 92 -9.52 5.12 14.28
CA SER A 92 -8.53 4.96 15.36
C SER A 92 -7.11 4.89 14.79
N THR A 93 -6.92 4.16 13.69
CA THR A 93 -5.63 4.07 12.98
C THR A 93 -5.23 5.43 12.46
N TYR A 94 -6.17 6.17 11.87
CA TYR A 94 -5.91 7.49 11.31
C TYR A 94 -5.57 8.50 12.41
N LEU A 95 -6.26 8.45 13.55
CA LEU A 95 -5.94 9.26 14.71
C LEU A 95 -4.54 8.94 15.25
N LEU A 96 -4.25 7.65 15.46
CA LEU A 96 -2.94 7.19 15.92
C LEU A 96 -1.84 7.61 14.94
N GLN A 97 -2.13 7.56 13.66
CA GLN A 97 -1.28 8.04 12.59
C GLN A 97 -0.97 9.54 12.74
N VAL A 98 -1.97 10.41 12.82
CA VAL A 98 -1.76 11.85 13.00
C VAL A 98 -0.94 12.13 14.27
N VAL A 99 -1.25 11.44 15.37
CA VAL A 99 -0.51 11.55 16.63
C VAL A 99 0.93 11.07 16.47
N ALA A 100 1.18 9.99 15.75
CA ALA A 100 2.52 9.47 15.51
C ALA A 100 3.37 10.45 14.69
N VAL A 101 2.81 11.04 13.62
CA VAL A 101 3.50 12.06 12.83
C VAL A 101 3.85 13.28 13.69
N LEU A 102 2.88 13.75 14.49
CA LEU A 102 3.09 14.86 15.40
C LEU A 102 4.17 14.53 16.45
N ALA A 103 4.13 13.34 17.04
CA ALA A 103 5.08 12.90 18.05
C ALA A 103 6.50 12.78 17.49
N VAL A 104 6.64 12.23 16.28
CA VAL A 104 7.96 12.14 15.63
C VAL A 104 8.48 13.53 15.27
N PHE A 105 7.64 14.41 14.71
CA PHE A 105 8.05 15.78 14.42
C PHE A 105 8.46 16.52 15.70
N ALA A 106 7.67 16.41 16.76
CA ALA A 106 7.99 16.98 18.06
C ALA A 106 9.30 16.42 18.64
N ALA A 107 9.54 15.12 18.52
CA ALA A 107 10.79 14.49 18.95
C ALA A 107 11.99 15.04 18.17
N LEU A 108 11.88 15.15 16.84
CA LEU A 108 12.93 15.71 15.98
C LEU A 108 13.24 17.17 16.33
N THR A 109 12.21 17.98 16.56
CA THR A 109 12.37 19.38 16.99
C THR A 109 12.99 19.47 18.38
N SER A 110 12.52 18.67 19.34
CA SER A 110 13.04 18.67 20.71
C SER A 110 14.52 18.26 20.81
N ALA A 111 14.99 17.45 19.88
CA ALA A 111 16.38 17.01 19.79
C ALA A 111 17.31 18.00 19.07
N GLY A 112 16.79 19.14 18.56
CA GLY A 112 17.58 20.13 17.81
C GLY A 112 18.10 19.62 16.47
N LEU A 113 17.61 18.48 15.99
CA LEU A 113 18.08 17.81 14.76
C LEU A 113 17.61 18.52 13.48
N VAL A 114 16.52 19.28 13.57
CA VAL A 114 15.95 20.02 12.44
C VAL A 114 16.65 21.38 12.31
N GLY A 115 17.42 21.58 11.24
CA GLY A 115 18.15 22.82 10.98
C GLY A 115 19.66 22.61 10.86
N ASP A 116 20.29 22.03 11.88
CA ASP A 116 21.76 21.87 11.93
C ASP A 116 22.28 20.56 11.31
N THR A 117 21.51 19.47 11.41
CA THR A 117 21.95 18.12 10.97
C THR A 117 21.06 17.49 9.92
N LEU A 118 19.75 17.76 9.95
CA LEU A 118 18.83 17.42 8.86
C LEU A 118 18.39 18.70 8.15
N ALA A 119 18.68 18.77 6.85
CA ALA A 119 18.17 19.86 6.02
C ALA A 119 16.63 19.74 5.94
N ALA A 120 15.92 20.68 6.56
CA ALA A 120 14.47 20.65 6.69
C ALA A 120 13.77 20.55 5.32
N GLY A 121 14.32 21.19 4.28
CA GLY A 121 13.83 21.09 2.91
C GLY A 121 13.87 19.67 2.35
N TRP A 122 14.97 18.94 2.54
CA TRP A 122 15.13 17.56 2.07
C TRP A 122 14.34 16.56 2.91
N LEU A 123 14.17 16.83 4.20
CA LEU A 123 13.25 16.07 5.06
C LEU A 123 11.81 16.17 4.55
N ALA A 124 11.33 17.40 4.31
CA ALA A 124 9.99 17.62 3.77
C ALA A 124 9.85 17.00 2.37
N ALA A 125 10.84 17.17 1.49
CA ALA A 125 10.85 16.59 0.16
C ALA A 125 10.76 15.05 0.20
N GLY A 126 11.50 14.40 1.09
CA GLY A 126 11.43 12.94 1.28
C GLY A 126 10.05 12.46 1.71
N VAL A 127 9.42 13.14 2.68
CA VAL A 127 8.05 12.82 3.14
C VAL A 127 7.04 12.99 1.99
N ILE A 128 7.11 14.12 1.28
CA ILE A 128 6.17 14.45 0.20
C ILE A 128 6.33 13.46 -0.95
N ALA A 129 7.55 13.22 -1.42
CA ALA A 129 7.83 12.31 -2.52
C ALA A 129 7.36 10.88 -2.21
N ALA A 130 7.68 10.37 -1.01
CA ALA A 130 7.22 9.06 -0.57
C ALA A 130 5.68 8.97 -0.52
N THR A 131 5.01 10.01 -0.03
CA THR A 131 3.54 10.07 0.06
C THR A 131 2.87 10.07 -1.31
N VAL A 132 3.36 10.90 -2.23
CA VAL A 132 2.82 10.98 -3.59
C VAL A 132 3.01 9.65 -4.31
N VAL A 133 4.23 9.10 -4.28
CA VAL A 133 4.53 7.83 -4.96
C VAL A 133 3.73 6.68 -4.39
N TRP A 134 3.61 6.60 -3.06
CA TRP A 134 2.79 5.58 -2.42
C TRP A 134 1.32 5.66 -2.86
N THR A 135 0.75 6.86 -2.87
CA THR A 135 -0.65 7.08 -3.26
C THR A 135 -0.89 6.73 -4.71
N VAL A 136 -0.01 7.17 -5.61
CA VAL A 136 -0.08 6.85 -7.04
C VAL A 136 0.09 5.36 -7.28
N ALA A 137 1.04 4.72 -6.61
CA ALA A 137 1.24 3.27 -6.71
C ALA A 137 -0.02 2.52 -6.25
N GLN A 138 -0.60 2.89 -5.10
CA GLN A 138 -1.83 2.27 -4.62
C GLN A 138 -2.98 2.44 -5.62
N MET A 139 -3.20 3.62 -6.18
CA MET A 139 -4.22 3.83 -7.24
C MET A 139 -3.95 2.98 -8.47
N VAL A 140 -2.74 3.02 -9.02
CA VAL A 140 -2.39 2.31 -10.26
C VAL A 140 -2.50 0.80 -10.07
N PHE A 141 -1.97 0.27 -8.97
CA PHE A 141 -1.96 -1.18 -8.74
C PHE A 141 -3.34 -1.72 -8.35
N THR A 142 -4.13 -0.97 -7.57
CA THR A 142 -5.53 -1.36 -7.28
C THR A 142 -6.40 -1.29 -8.54
N ALA A 143 -6.25 -0.26 -9.39
CA ALA A 143 -6.94 -0.16 -10.67
C ALA A 143 -6.54 -1.30 -11.63
N ARG A 144 -5.25 -1.65 -11.67
CA ARG A 144 -4.73 -2.77 -12.47
C ARG A 144 -5.14 -4.14 -11.95
N ALA A 145 -5.41 -4.28 -10.65
CA ALA A 145 -5.85 -5.54 -10.06
C ALA A 145 -7.25 -5.97 -10.52
N ARG A 146 -8.01 -5.10 -11.23
CA ARG A 146 -9.29 -5.43 -11.89
C ARG A 146 -10.24 -6.23 -10.96
N ILE A 147 -10.26 -5.89 -9.67
CA ILE A 147 -11.11 -6.58 -8.69
C ILE A 147 -12.56 -6.28 -9.06
N PRO A 148 -13.38 -7.27 -9.47
CA PRO A 148 -14.77 -7.03 -9.84
C PRO A 148 -15.51 -6.53 -8.60
N LEU A 149 -15.98 -5.28 -8.63
CA LEU A 149 -16.73 -4.67 -7.53
C LEU A 149 -18.16 -5.23 -7.42
N TYR A 150 -18.63 -5.90 -8.47
CA TYR A 150 -19.93 -6.55 -8.56
C TYR A 150 -19.75 -7.99 -9.04
N ASP A 151 -20.21 -8.95 -8.23
CA ASP A 151 -20.51 -10.29 -8.71
C ASP A 151 -21.89 -10.22 -9.37
N LEU A 152 -21.91 -10.15 -10.69
CA LEU A 152 -23.14 -10.32 -11.46
C LEU A 152 -23.47 -11.81 -11.39
N GLY A 153 -24.16 -12.20 -10.33
CA GLY A 153 -24.52 -13.60 -10.07
C GLY A 153 -25.04 -14.25 -11.35
N THR A 154 -24.53 -15.45 -11.65
CA THR A 154 -24.92 -16.25 -12.81
C THR A 154 -26.44 -16.16 -13.00
N PRO A 155 -26.95 -15.75 -14.18
CA PRO A 155 -28.38 -15.67 -14.40
C PRO A 155 -29.02 -16.97 -13.95
N ARG A 156 -29.89 -16.91 -12.92
CA ARG A 156 -30.71 -18.04 -12.54
C ARG A 156 -31.44 -18.43 -13.82
N GLN A 157 -31.07 -19.57 -14.40
CA GLN A 157 -31.82 -20.18 -15.49
C GLN A 157 -33.19 -20.50 -14.90
N VAL A 158 -34.11 -19.54 -15.00
CA VAL A 158 -35.52 -19.75 -14.72
C VAL A 158 -35.94 -20.79 -15.74
N GLY A 159 -36.28 -21.98 -15.23
CA GLY A 159 -36.46 -23.18 -16.01
C GLY A 159 -37.41 -22.97 -17.18
N ALA A 160 -37.04 -23.55 -18.32
CA ALA A 160 -38.00 -23.92 -19.34
C ALA A 160 -38.86 -25.05 -18.75
N SER A 161 -40.02 -24.68 -18.20
CA SER A 161 -41.16 -25.58 -18.01
C SER A 161 -41.86 -25.79 -19.33
#